data_AF-A0A522MWZ4-F1
#
_entry.id   AF-A0A522MWZ4-F1
#
_cell.length_a   1.000
_cell.length_b   1.000
_cell.length_c   1.000
_cell.angle_alpha   90.00
_cell.angle_beta   90.00
_cell.angle_gamma   90.00
#
_symmetry.space_group_name_H-M   'P 1'
#
loop_
_entity.id
_entity.type
_entity.pdbx_description
1 polymer ?
#
loop_
_entity_poly.entity_id
_entity_poly.type
_entity_poly.pdbx_seq_one_letter_code
_entity_poly.pdbx_strand_id
1 'polypeptide(L)'
;LEGIDAAEQAGLAPIKVNMVVRRGLNEESVLPMARYFRERGTILRFIEYMDVGTTNGWRLDDVVPAAEIVASIDAELPLEALPPNYPGEVASRWRYRDGSGEIGVISSVTQPFCGACSRARLSAEGLLYTCLFGVRGHDLRGPLRAGESDEALEERIGAIWRVRTDRYSELRSEATERLPKVEMSHIGG
;
A
#
# COMPACT_ATOMS: atom_id res chain seq x y z
N LEU A 1 1.46 -3.93 -20.76
CA LEU A 1 2.57 -2.95 -20.89
C LEU A 1 2.13 -1.74 -21.71
N GLU A 2 1.33 -1.92 -22.77
CA GLU A 2 0.78 -0.83 -23.61
C GLU A 2 0.17 0.36 -22.84
N GLY A 3 -0.55 0.12 -21.73
CA GLY A 3 -1.08 1.20 -20.90
C GLY A 3 -0.01 2.05 -20.20
N ILE A 4 1.12 1.44 -19.83
CA ILE A 4 2.29 2.15 -19.30
C ILE A 4 2.93 2.95 -20.44
N ASP A 5 3.11 2.34 -21.61
CA ASP A 5 3.68 3.01 -22.79
C ASP A 5 2.85 4.24 -23.19
N ALA A 6 1.52 4.11 -23.19
CA ALA A 6 0.59 5.21 -23.47
C ALA A 6 0.69 6.33 -22.42
N ALA A 7 0.85 5.98 -21.13
CA ALA A 7 1.04 6.97 -20.07
C ALA A 7 2.39 7.71 -20.21
N GLU A 8 3.46 7.01 -20.58
CA GLU A 8 4.77 7.62 -20.89
C GLU A 8 4.65 8.60 -22.06
N GLN A 9 4.00 8.17 -23.16
CA GLN A 9 3.79 9.00 -24.35
C GLN A 9 2.93 10.24 -24.07
N ALA A 10 1.96 10.12 -23.15
CA ALA A 10 1.14 11.23 -22.69
C ALA A 10 1.86 12.18 -21.71
N GLY A 11 3.11 11.88 -21.33
CA GLY A 11 3.89 12.70 -20.40
C GLY A 11 3.46 12.56 -18.93
N LEU A 12 2.77 11.48 -18.56
CA LEU A 12 2.36 11.20 -17.18
C LEU A 12 3.56 10.69 -16.36
N ALA A 13 4.52 11.56 -16.07
CA ALA A 13 5.73 11.23 -15.32
C ALA A 13 5.75 11.90 -13.94
N PRO A 14 6.38 11.28 -12.91
CA PRO A 14 6.99 9.95 -12.94
C PRO A 14 5.95 8.82 -12.78
N ILE A 15 6.09 7.76 -13.59
CA ILE A 15 5.28 6.54 -13.44
C ILE A 15 5.82 5.69 -12.31
N LYS A 16 4.90 5.10 -11.55
CA LYS A 16 5.19 4.10 -10.52
C LYS A 16 4.37 2.86 -10.78
N VAL A 17 5.01 1.70 -10.72
CA VAL A 17 4.35 0.39 -10.84
C VAL A 17 4.36 -0.29 -9.48
N ASN A 18 3.23 -0.89 -9.09
CA ASN A 18 3.15 -1.68 -7.86
C ASN A 18 2.98 -3.14 -8.22
N MET A 19 3.77 -4.00 -7.60
CA MET A 19 3.71 -5.45 -7.74
C MET A 19 3.55 -6.08 -6.37
N VAL A 20 2.42 -6.74 -6.14
CA VAL A 20 2.26 -7.60 -4.96
C VAL A 20 3.00 -8.91 -5.21
N VAL A 21 3.87 -9.29 -4.28
CA VAL A 21 4.69 -10.50 -4.38
C VAL A 21 4.13 -11.56 -3.44
N ARG A 22 3.79 -12.73 -3.98
CA ARG A 22 3.24 -13.88 -3.28
C ARG A 22 4.05 -15.12 -3.60
N ARG A 23 4.45 -15.84 -2.56
CA ARG A 23 5.18 -17.10 -2.64
C ARG A 23 4.33 -18.19 -3.32
N GLY A 24 4.99 -19.02 -4.12
CA GLY A 24 4.38 -20.05 -4.97
C GLY A 24 3.56 -19.50 -6.13
N LEU A 25 3.62 -18.20 -6.43
CA LEU A 25 2.79 -17.58 -7.47
C LEU A 25 3.58 -16.70 -8.43
N ASN A 26 4.36 -15.76 -7.92
CA ASN A 26 5.06 -14.78 -8.77
C ASN A 26 6.39 -14.26 -8.20
N GLU A 27 6.95 -14.90 -7.18
CA GLU A 27 8.23 -14.48 -6.58
C GLU A 27 9.40 -14.55 -7.57
N GLU A 28 9.35 -15.49 -8.51
CA GLU A 28 10.34 -15.64 -9.58
C GLU A 28 10.31 -14.46 -10.57
N SER A 29 9.20 -13.71 -10.61
CA SER A 29 9.06 -12.51 -11.44
C SER A 29 9.72 -11.26 -10.83
N VAL A 30 10.20 -11.31 -9.57
CA VAL A 30 10.81 -10.16 -8.88
C VAL A 30 12.02 -9.60 -9.65
N LEU A 31 13.00 -10.44 -9.95
CA LEU A 31 14.21 -10.01 -10.65
C LEU A 31 13.95 -9.61 -12.11
N PRO A 32 13.19 -10.37 -12.93
CA PRO A 32 12.80 -9.94 -14.27
C PRO A 32 12.12 -8.57 -14.30
N MET A 33 11.19 -8.31 -13.37
CA MET A 33 10.48 -7.03 -13.27
C MET A 33 11.41 -5.90 -12.86
N ALA A 34 12.33 -6.13 -11.92
CA ALA A 34 13.34 -5.16 -11.53
C ALA A 34 14.24 -4.78 -12.72
N ARG A 35 14.72 -5.76 -13.50
CA ARG A 35 15.52 -5.50 -14.72
C ARG A 35 14.72 -4.68 -15.74
N TYR A 36 13.49 -5.07 -15.99
CA TYR A 36 12.63 -4.43 -16.99
C TYR A 36 12.37 -2.95 -16.69
N PHE A 37 11.98 -2.61 -15.46
CA PHE A 37 11.64 -1.23 -15.12
C PHE A 37 12.86 -0.33 -14.84
N ARG A 38 13.99 -0.93 -14.41
CA ARG A 38 15.28 -0.24 -14.30
C ARG A 38 15.67 0.45 -15.61
N GLU A 39 15.51 -0.22 -16.76
CA GLU A 39 15.88 0.34 -18.07
C GLU A 39 14.94 1.46 -18.55
N ARG A 40 13.77 1.61 -17.93
CA ARG A 40 12.71 2.53 -18.34
C ARG A 40 12.59 3.77 -17.45
N GLY A 41 13.40 3.86 -16.39
CA GLY A 41 13.30 4.94 -15.40
C GLY A 41 11.97 4.96 -14.63
N THR A 42 11.19 3.88 -14.69
CA THR A 42 9.94 3.73 -13.96
C THR A 42 10.22 3.11 -12.60
N ILE A 43 9.66 3.70 -11.54
CA ILE A 43 9.90 3.22 -10.18
C ILE A 43 9.00 2.01 -9.92
N LEU A 44 9.59 0.83 -9.78
CA LEU A 44 8.90 -0.39 -9.39
C LEU A 44 8.84 -0.50 -7.85
N ARG A 45 7.64 -0.75 -7.33
CA ARG A 45 7.38 -0.96 -5.91
C ARG A 45 6.90 -2.38 -5.67
N PHE A 46 7.66 -3.15 -4.91
CA PHE A 46 7.25 -4.46 -4.44
C PHE A 46 6.46 -4.32 -3.15
N ILE A 47 5.38 -5.09 -3.02
CA ILE A 47 4.48 -5.07 -1.86
C ILE A 47 4.35 -6.49 -1.34
N GLU A 48 4.56 -6.68 -0.04
CA GLU A 48 4.31 -7.98 0.59
C GLU A 48 2.84 -8.37 0.44
N TYR A 49 2.56 -9.61 0.06
CA TYR A 49 1.19 -10.13 -0.02
C TYR A 49 0.48 -10.00 1.34
N MET A 50 -0.52 -9.13 1.40
CA MET A 50 -1.26 -8.81 2.62
C MET A 50 -2.51 -9.66 2.77
N ASP A 51 -2.92 -9.82 4.03
CA ASP A 51 -4.19 -10.43 4.42
C ASP A 51 -5.38 -9.48 4.19
N VAL A 52 -5.66 -9.12 2.93
CA VAL A 52 -6.73 -8.21 2.53
C VAL A 52 -8.06 -8.92 2.25
N GLY A 53 -9.09 -8.62 3.05
CA GLY A 53 -10.39 -9.26 2.95
C GLY A 53 -10.49 -10.58 3.73
N THR A 54 -11.67 -11.20 3.69
CA THR A 54 -12.00 -12.45 4.42
C THR A 54 -12.00 -13.69 3.53
N THR A 55 -12.00 -13.50 2.20
CA THR A 55 -12.17 -14.56 1.20
C THR A 55 -10.86 -15.04 0.55
N ASN A 56 -9.73 -14.37 0.81
CA ASN A 56 -8.47 -14.60 0.10
C ASN A 56 -7.65 -15.81 0.60
N GLY A 57 -8.10 -16.49 1.66
CA GLY A 57 -7.41 -17.65 2.23
C GLY A 57 -5.96 -17.39 2.68
N TRP A 58 -5.61 -16.14 2.97
CA TRP A 58 -4.23 -15.71 3.21
C TRP A 58 -3.54 -16.52 4.30
N ARG A 59 -2.26 -16.81 4.06
CA ARG A 59 -1.35 -17.50 4.98
C ARG A 59 -0.04 -16.73 5.06
N LEU A 60 0.58 -16.74 6.23
CA LEU A 60 1.90 -16.14 6.41
C LEU A 60 2.96 -16.81 5.51
N ASP A 61 2.82 -18.10 5.24
CA ASP A 61 3.70 -18.87 4.34
C ASP A 61 3.70 -18.34 2.90
N ASP A 62 2.62 -17.65 2.49
CA ASP A 62 2.50 -17.07 1.15
C ASP A 62 3.25 -15.73 1.02
N VAL A 63 3.82 -15.21 2.12
CA VAL A 63 4.52 -13.93 2.14
C VAL A 63 5.99 -14.12 1.74
N VAL A 64 6.45 -13.27 0.84
CA VAL A 64 7.88 -13.06 0.57
C VAL A 64 8.32 -11.81 1.33
N PRO A 65 9.12 -11.94 2.41
CA PRO A 65 9.58 -10.79 3.20
C PRO A 65 10.30 -9.75 2.37
N ALA A 66 10.12 -8.47 2.71
CA ALA A 66 10.80 -7.36 2.07
C ALA A 66 12.33 -7.54 2.01
N ALA A 67 12.93 -8.09 3.08
CA ALA A 67 14.37 -8.38 3.12
C ALA A 67 14.79 -9.46 2.10
N GLU A 68 13.95 -10.47 1.87
CA GLU A 68 14.18 -11.52 0.86
C GLU A 68 14.09 -10.93 -0.56
N ILE A 69 13.07 -10.08 -0.81
CA ILE A 69 12.92 -9.35 -2.08
C ILE A 69 14.18 -8.50 -2.36
N VAL A 70 14.60 -7.67 -1.41
CA VAL A 70 15.79 -6.81 -1.57
C VAL A 70 17.04 -7.66 -1.80
N ALA A 71 17.26 -8.72 -1.01
CA ALA A 71 18.43 -9.58 -1.15
C ALA A 71 18.48 -10.28 -2.53
N SER A 72 17.33 -10.75 -3.03
CA SER A 72 17.25 -11.40 -4.35
C SER A 72 17.60 -10.44 -5.50
N ILE A 73 17.26 -9.16 -5.36
CA ILE A 73 17.60 -8.13 -6.35
C ILE A 73 19.06 -7.71 -6.18
N ASP A 74 19.52 -7.41 -4.96
CA ASP A 74 20.89 -6.92 -4.68
C ASP A 74 21.97 -7.89 -5.13
N ALA A 75 21.71 -9.20 -5.08
CA ALA A 75 22.62 -10.24 -5.58
C ALA A 75 22.97 -10.09 -7.06
N GLU A 76 22.08 -9.49 -7.85
CA GLU A 76 22.14 -9.45 -9.32
C GLU A 76 22.15 -8.03 -9.90
N LEU A 77 21.57 -7.09 -9.15
CA LEU A 77 21.43 -5.66 -9.45
C LEU A 77 21.76 -4.89 -8.16
N PRO A 78 23.04 -4.59 -7.88
CA PRO A 78 23.46 -4.05 -6.59
C PRO A 78 22.68 -2.80 -6.18
N LEU A 79 22.15 -2.83 -4.96
CA LEU A 79 21.31 -1.81 -4.36
C LEU A 79 22.03 -1.08 -3.23
N GLU A 80 21.56 0.14 -2.97
CA GLU A 80 21.94 0.95 -1.82
C GLU A 80 20.67 1.58 -1.23
N ALA A 81 20.49 1.45 0.09
CA ALA A 81 19.35 2.03 0.78
C ALA A 81 19.39 3.56 0.69
N LEU A 82 18.22 4.16 0.49
CA LEU A 82 18.04 5.62 0.50
C LEU A 82 17.21 6.05 1.71
N PRO A 83 17.45 7.26 2.24
CA PRO A 83 16.56 7.84 3.23
C PRO A 83 15.17 8.10 2.62
N PRO A 84 14.12 8.14 3.46
CA PRO A 84 12.79 8.51 2.99
C PRO A 84 12.78 9.95 2.47
N ASN A 85 11.96 10.21 1.46
CA ASN A 85 11.71 11.55 0.92
C ASN A 85 10.96 12.46 1.90
N TYR A 86 10.11 11.86 2.74
CA TYR A 86 9.26 12.59 3.68
C TYR A 86 8.91 11.73 4.90
N PRO A 87 8.52 12.36 6.03
CA PRO A 87 8.08 11.64 7.22
C PRO A 87 6.89 10.72 6.93
N GLY A 88 6.99 9.45 7.32
CA GLY A 88 5.93 8.46 7.09
C GLY A 88 5.88 7.88 5.68
N GLU A 89 6.92 8.06 4.85
CA GLU A 89 7.03 7.32 3.59
C GLU A 89 7.01 5.80 3.86
N VAL A 90 6.02 5.11 3.29
CA VAL A 90 5.76 3.68 3.58
C VAL A 90 6.65 2.73 2.80
N ALA A 91 7.22 3.18 1.69
CA ALA A 91 8.10 2.37 0.85
C ALA A 91 9.55 2.63 1.27
N SER A 92 10.25 1.58 1.71
CA SER A 92 11.70 1.62 1.83
C SER A 92 12.32 1.76 0.46
N ARG A 93 13.20 2.74 0.29
CA ARG A 93 13.77 3.10 -1.00
C ARG A 93 15.16 2.53 -1.18
N TRP A 94 15.45 2.08 -2.38
CA TRP A 94 16.75 1.53 -2.76
C TRP A 94 17.11 2.03 -4.15
N ARG A 95 18.29 2.64 -4.29
CA ARG A 95 18.84 2.98 -5.61
C ARG A 95 19.71 1.85 -6.14
N TYR A 96 19.73 1.69 -7.47
CA TYR A 96 20.76 0.88 -8.11
C TYR A 96 22.12 1.60 -8.04
N ARG A 97 23.19 0.88 -7.70
CA ARG A 97 24.54 1.46 -7.53
C ARG A 97 25.15 1.97 -8.83
N ASP A 98 24.62 1.54 -9.97
CA ASP A 98 25.01 2.00 -11.30
C ASP A 98 24.32 3.32 -11.72
N GLY A 99 23.43 3.87 -10.88
CA GLY A 99 22.71 5.12 -11.14
C GLY A 99 21.50 5.01 -12.04
N SER A 100 21.07 3.79 -12.41
CA SER A 100 19.96 3.55 -13.35
C SER A 100 18.55 3.80 -12.79
N GLY A 101 18.42 4.17 -11.51
CA GLY A 101 17.13 4.50 -10.90
C GLY A 101 16.97 3.90 -9.50
N GLU A 102 15.72 3.70 -9.09
CA GLU A 102 15.36 3.17 -7.78
C GLU A 102 14.19 2.19 -7.82
N ILE A 103 14.13 1.34 -6.81
CA ILE A 103 12.96 0.53 -6.44
C ILE A 103 12.44 0.96 -5.06
N GLY A 104 11.17 0.63 -4.81
CA GLY A 104 10.59 0.67 -3.47
C GLY A 104 10.19 -0.72 -3.00
N VAL A 105 10.24 -0.95 -1.70
CA VAL A 105 9.67 -2.16 -1.07
C VAL A 105 8.77 -1.74 0.09
N ILE A 106 7.53 -2.21 0.06
CA ILE A 106 6.49 -1.92 1.06
C ILE A 106 6.31 -3.16 1.94
N SER A 107 6.85 -3.10 3.15
CA SER A 107 6.88 -4.16 4.16
C SER A 107 5.57 -4.28 4.94
N SER A 108 4.45 -4.41 4.24
CA SER A 108 3.10 -4.32 4.84
C SER A 108 2.76 -5.37 5.89
N VAL A 109 3.50 -6.48 5.94
CA VAL A 109 3.33 -7.59 6.88
C VAL A 109 4.46 -7.61 7.90
N THR A 110 5.72 -7.55 7.45
CA THR A 110 6.91 -7.72 8.31
C THR A 110 7.28 -6.46 9.09
N GLN A 111 6.94 -5.27 8.59
CA GLN A 111 7.17 -3.99 9.27
C GLN A 111 5.95 -3.06 9.10
N PRO A 112 4.85 -3.31 9.86
CA PRO A 112 3.65 -2.49 9.80
C PRO A 112 3.93 -1.00 10.08
N PHE A 113 3.15 -0.13 9.44
CA PHE A 113 3.33 1.33 9.50
C PHE A 113 2.04 2.05 9.94
N CYS A 114 1.24 1.44 10.83
CA CYS A 114 -0.01 2.07 11.28
C CYS A 114 0.24 3.32 12.13
N GLY A 115 1.32 3.36 12.92
CA GLY A 115 1.68 4.50 13.77
C GLY A 115 1.94 5.81 13.02
N ALA A 116 2.36 5.75 11.76
CA ALA A 116 2.53 6.92 10.89
C ALA A 116 1.38 7.09 9.87
N CYS A 117 0.35 6.25 9.92
CA CYS A 117 -0.72 6.25 8.93
C CYS A 117 -1.64 7.47 9.11
N SER A 118 -1.69 8.32 8.09
CA SER A 118 -2.54 9.52 8.03
C SER A 118 -3.69 9.40 7.02
N ARG A 119 -4.07 8.17 6.65
CA ARG A 119 -5.04 7.91 5.57
C ARG A 119 -6.48 7.81 6.08
N ALA A 120 -7.37 8.55 5.44
CA ALA A 120 -8.82 8.35 5.47
C ALA A 120 -9.29 7.82 4.10
N ARG A 121 -10.44 7.14 4.05
CA ARG A 121 -10.99 6.59 2.81
C ARG A 121 -12.50 6.82 2.75
N LEU A 122 -13.00 7.19 1.57
CA LEU A 122 -14.42 7.27 1.30
C LEU A 122 -14.80 6.10 0.38
N SER A 123 -15.75 5.26 0.82
CA SER A 123 -16.25 4.16 -0.02
C SER A 123 -17.16 4.69 -1.15
N ALA A 124 -17.45 3.84 -2.13
CA ALA A 124 -18.36 4.18 -3.22
C ALA A 124 -19.80 4.46 -2.74
N GLU A 125 -20.19 3.89 -1.60
CA GLU A 125 -21.47 4.12 -0.95
C GLU A 125 -21.50 5.47 -0.20
N GLY A 126 -20.34 6.11 -0.02
CA GLY A 126 -20.19 7.39 0.69
C GLY A 126 -19.99 7.25 2.19
N LEU A 127 -19.38 6.15 2.62
CA LEU A 127 -19.00 5.91 4.02
C LEU A 127 -17.51 6.26 4.22
N LEU A 128 -17.21 7.03 5.27
CA LEU A 128 -15.85 7.31 5.72
C LEU A 128 -15.30 6.14 6.54
N TYR A 129 -14.17 5.62 6.12
CA TYR A 129 -13.37 4.63 6.83
C TYR A 129 -12.03 5.24 7.24
N THR A 130 -11.63 4.96 8.46
CA THR A 130 -10.36 5.40 9.06
C THR A 130 -9.25 4.34 8.94
N CYS A 131 -9.57 3.18 8.37
CA CYS A 131 -8.63 2.09 8.13
C CYS A 131 -8.98 1.33 6.85
N LEU A 132 -7.96 0.79 6.20
CA LEU A 132 -8.10 -0.15 5.09
C LEU A 132 -8.81 -1.45 5.50
N PHE A 133 -8.87 -1.76 6.80
CA PHE A 133 -9.51 -2.97 7.31
C PHE A 133 -10.71 -2.65 8.22
N GLY A 134 -11.19 -1.39 8.21
CA GLY A 134 -12.21 -0.90 9.13
C GLY A 134 -13.54 -1.63 8.93
N VAL A 135 -14.06 -2.25 9.99
CA VAL A 135 -15.30 -3.05 9.92
C VAL A 135 -16.55 -2.20 9.73
N ARG A 136 -16.51 -0.95 10.20
CA ARG A 136 -17.63 -0.01 10.17
C ARG A 136 -17.18 1.30 9.56
N GLY A 137 -17.99 1.84 8.66
CA GLY A 137 -17.81 3.18 8.10
C GLY A 137 -18.78 4.17 8.74
N HIS A 138 -18.48 5.46 8.61
CA HIS A 138 -19.32 6.56 9.06
C HIS A 138 -20.04 7.18 7.87
N ASP A 139 -21.36 7.29 7.90
CA ASP A 139 -22.12 7.89 6.80
C ASP A 139 -21.81 9.38 6.65
N LEU A 140 -21.21 9.75 5.51
CA LEU A 140 -21.03 11.14 5.10
C LEU A 140 -22.00 11.53 3.98
N ARG A 141 -22.51 10.55 3.22
CA ARG A 141 -23.41 10.80 2.09
C ARG A 141 -24.78 11.29 2.55
N GLY A 142 -25.35 10.69 3.59
CA GLY A 142 -26.63 11.11 4.17
C GLY A 142 -26.61 12.59 4.58
N PRO A 143 -25.69 12.99 5.49
CA PRO A 143 -25.53 14.37 5.91
C PRO A 143 -25.30 15.37 4.77
N LEU A 144 -24.39 15.03 3.84
CA LEU A 144 -24.11 15.86 2.65
C LEU A 144 -25.37 16.07 1.79
N ARG A 145 -26.15 15.01 1.56
CA ARG A 145 -27.39 15.08 0.75
C ARG A 145 -28.54 15.77 1.48
N ALA A 146 -28.50 15.84 2.81
CA ALA A 146 -29.43 16.62 3.60
C ALA A 146 -29.10 18.13 3.60
N GLY A 147 -27.98 18.53 2.99
CA GLY A 147 -27.56 19.93 2.91
C GLY A 147 -26.89 20.43 4.19
N GLU A 148 -26.21 19.57 4.95
CA GLU A 148 -25.30 20.05 6.02
C GLU A 148 -24.27 21.03 5.44
N SER A 149 -23.92 22.06 6.21
CA SER A 149 -22.92 23.05 5.80
C SER A 149 -21.51 22.46 5.83
N ASP A 150 -20.58 23.10 5.11
CA ASP A 150 -19.17 22.67 5.09
C ASP A 150 -18.56 22.65 6.50
N GLU A 151 -18.91 23.61 7.36
CA GLU A 151 -18.43 23.67 8.74
C GLU A 151 -18.91 22.48 9.57
N ALA A 152 -20.17 22.07 9.39
CA ALA A 152 -20.73 20.91 10.08
C ALA A 152 -20.10 19.59 9.60
N LEU A 153 -19.84 19.47 8.29
CA LEU A 153 -19.15 18.33 7.71
C LEU A 153 -17.69 18.26 8.17
N GLU A 154 -16.99 19.39 8.24
CA GLU A 154 -15.63 19.49 8.78
C GLU A 154 -15.60 19.05 10.26
N GLU A 155 -16.51 19.55 11.09
CA GLU A 155 -16.60 19.16 12.50
C GLU A 155 -16.83 17.66 12.65
N ARG A 156 -17.73 17.09 11.84
CA ARG A 156 -18.04 15.66 11.81
C ARG A 156 -16.82 14.82 11.45
N ILE A 157 -16.12 15.16 10.37
CA ILE A 157 -14.90 14.45 9.93
C ILE A 157 -13.80 14.59 10.99
N GLY A 158 -13.61 15.79 11.54
CA GLY A 158 -12.64 16.05 12.60
C GLY A 158 -12.93 15.25 13.87
N ALA A 159 -14.20 15.14 14.27
CA ALA A 159 -14.61 14.34 15.43
C ALA A 159 -14.30 12.86 15.25
N ILE A 160 -14.57 12.31 14.06
CA ILE A 160 -14.22 10.93 13.69
C ILE A 160 -12.71 10.73 13.73
N TRP A 161 -11.94 11.65 13.16
CA TRP A 161 -10.49 11.53 13.07
C TRP A 161 -9.80 11.61 14.45
N ARG A 162 -10.25 12.50 15.34
CA ARG A 162 -9.66 12.69 16.68
C ARG A 162 -9.74 11.45 17.58
N VAL A 163 -10.75 10.60 17.39
CA VAL A 163 -10.95 9.38 18.20
C VAL A 163 -10.47 8.11 17.48
N ARG A 164 -9.87 8.26 16.29
CA ARG A 164 -9.35 7.15 15.49
C ARG A 164 -8.27 6.40 16.29
N THR A 165 -8.44 5.08 16.38
CA THR A 165 -7.46 4.17 17.01
C THR A 165 -7.09 3.00 16.11
N ASP A 166 -7.47 3.05 14.83
CA ASP A 166 -7.26 1.96 13.89
C ASP A 166 -5.78 1.70 13.60
N ARG A 167 -5.37 0.46 13.87
CA ARG A 167 -4.01 -0.06 13.66
C ARG A 167 -4.01 -1.55 13.35
N TYR A 168 -4.86 -1.97 12.40
CA TYR A 168 -5.10 -3.38 12.07
C TYR A 168 -3.81 -4.17 11.84
N SER A 169 -2.90 -3.68 10.99
CA SER A 169 -1.69 -4.43 10.64
C SER A 169 -0.74 -4.61 11.82
N GLU A 170 -0.68 -3.64 12.76
CA GLU A 170 0.07 -3.78 14.01
C GLU A 170 -0.58 -4.81 14.92
N LEU A 171 -1.89 -4.71 15.14
CA LEU A 171 -2.63 -5.68 15.98
C LEU A 171 -2.54 -7.11 15.42
N ARG A 172 -2.58 -7.29 14.10
CA ARG A 172 -2.38 -8.59 13.45
C ARG A 172 -0.96 -9.12 13.64
N SER A 173 0.04 -8.23 13.69
CA SER A 173 1.42 -8.65 13.97
C SER A 173 1.64 -9.00 15.45
N GLU A 174 0.90 -8.37 16.36
CA GLU A 174 0.93 -8.65 17.81
C GLU A 174 0.09 -9.88 18.21
N ALA A 175 -1.04 -10.11 17.54
CA ALA A 175 -2.01 -11.15 17.86
C ALA A 175 -1.84 -12.39 16.99
N THR A 176 -2.00 -13.58 17.59
CA THR A 176 -2.05 -14.88 16.87
C THR A 176 -3.44 -15.19 16.29
N GLU A 177 -4.42 -14.31 16.47
CA GLU A 177 -5.83 -14.54 16.08
C GLU A 177 -6.32 -13.63 14.94
N ARG A 178 -7.32 -14.11 14.20
CA ARG A 178 -7.93 -13.40 13.07
C ARG A 178 -8.86 -12.29 13.58
N LEU A 179 -8.45 -11.04 13.36
CA LEU A 179 -9.29 -9.87 13.62
C LEU A 179 -10.38 -9.70 12.54
N PRO A 180 -11.60 -9.25 12.91
CA PRO A 180 -12.64 -8.95 11.94
C PRO A 180 -12.21 -7.78 11.03
N LYS A 181 -12.58 -7.87 9.75
CA LYS A 181 -12.25 -6.89 8.70
C LYS A 181 -13.27 -6.96 7.57
N VAL A 182 -13.35 -5.90 6.76
CA VAL A 182 -14.20 -5.82 5.56
C VAL A 182 -13.46 -6.28 4.30
N GLU A 183 -14.22 -6.62 3.25
CA GLU A 183 -13.65 -6.83 1.93
C GLU A 183 -13.19 -5.52 1.30
N MET A 184 -12.02 -5.56 0.66
CA MET A 184 -11.38 -4.38 0.06
C MET A 184 -12.19 -3.76 -1.08
N SER A 185 -12.92 -4.58 -1.82
CA SER A 185 -13.81 -4.15 -2.90
C SER A 185 -14.91 -3.21 -2.42
N HIS A 186 -15.40 -3.36 -1.18
CA HIS A 186 -16.42 -2.47 -0.60
C HIS A 186 -15.89 -1.10 -0.24
N ILE A 187 -14.61 -1.00 0.10
CA ILE A 187 -14.02 0.24 0.56
C ILE A 187 -13.23 0.96 -0.54
N GLY A 188 -13.15 0.39 -1.75
CA GLY A 188 -12.73 1.09 -2.97
C GLY A 188 -11.32 0.74 -3.45
N GLY A 189 -10.89 -0.53 -3.34
CA GLY A 189 -9.59 -0.97 -3.86
C GLY A 189 -9.49 -2.47 -3.96
#